data_AF-A0A559RA82-F1
#
_entry.id   AF-A0A559RA82-F1
#
_cell.length_a   1.000
_cell.length_b   1.000
_cell.length_c   1.000
_cell.angle_alpha   90.00
_cell.angle_beta   90.00
_cell.angle_gamma   90.00
#
_symmetry.space_group_name_H-M   'P 1'
#
loop_
_entity.id
_entity.type
_entity.pdbx_description
1 polymer ?
#
loop_
_entity_poly.entity_id
_entity_poly.type
_entity_poly.pdbx_seq_one_letter_code
_entity_poly.pdbx_strand_id
1 'polypeptide(L)'
;MFNRSTFLLLLIFLFCTAMLSQNSVYIDEDFTTMDSISYYKKCKGITKKCLQYKTDSLTVNKLSPMYRFGKLKVDEYDQIKTLIQSKSNNTKENKYIVIKYYDSIFGFERAEKIHAKHKITESFKRSSGKVYVRQVKSHPFNEDIFKEERADWQKRREKCIEKYEKRYPLDFVHMYKTEENALSTYVDFEWIKDQGAFKNKFFDVQNNYNLLIIKSDGEYFLSGGHLTNSRFEKLLKTDDWTKFKADLEASNTKNFTEGKGIFSKYEFYHNSKHCF
;
A
#
# COMPACT_ATOMS: atom_id res chain seq x y z
N MET A 1 22.52 44.80 30.61
CA MET A 1 23.12 43.60 31.26
C MET A 1 22.03 42.55 31.38
N PHE A 2 22.12 41.45 30.63
CA PHE A 2 21.19 40.32 30.84
C PHE A 2 21.47 39.75 32.23
N ASN A 3 20.44 39.69 33.07
CA ASN A 3 20.55 39.13 34.42
C ASN A 3 20.96 37.65 34.29
N ARG A 4 21.99 37.23 35.04
CA ARG A 4 22.60 35.88 34.95
C ARG A 4 21.54 34.78 35.07
N SER A 5 20.51 35.00 35.89
CA SER A 5 19.40 34.07 36.08
C SER A 5 18.53 33.91 34.84
N THR A 6 18.28 34.99 34.07
CA THR A 6 17.50 34.91 32.82
C THR A 6 18.27 34.21 31.72
N PHE A 7 19.60 34.40 31.64
CA PHE A 7 20.45 33.68 30.69
C PHE A 7 20.50 32.17 30.98
N LEU A 8 20.56 31.78 32.25
CA LEU A 8 20.55 30.38 32.68
C LEU A 8 19.21 29.70 32.38
N LEU A 9 18.09 30.40 32.62
CA LEU A 9 16.75 29.93 32.26
C LEU A 9 16.58 29.76 30.74
N LEU A 10 17.13 30.66 29.94
CA LEU A 10 17.10 30.56 28.47
C LEU A 10 17.90 29.35 27.97
N LEU A 11 19.08 29.10 28.55
CA LEU A 11 19.90 27.93 28.24
C LEU A 11 19.22 26.61 28.62
N ILE A 12 18.60 26.54 29.80
CA ILE A 12 17.83 25.36 30.22
C ILE A 12 16.64 25.14 29.28
N PHE A 13 15.94 26.22 28.89
CA PHE A 13 14.82 26.14 27.96
C PHE A 13 15.26 25.64 26.57
N LEU A 14 16.39 26.12 26.05
CA LEU A 14 16.97 25.66 24.78
C LEU A 14 17.45 24.20 24.84
N PHE A 15 17.99 23.75 25.99
CA PHE A 15 18.43 22.36 26.16
C PHE A 15 17.24 21.40 26.26
N CYS A 16 16.17 21.79 26.97
CA CYS A 16 14.94 21.01 27.06
C CYS A 16 14.22 20.89 25.70
N THR A 17 14.22 21.94 24.86
CA THR A 17 13.58 21.87 23.53
C THR A 17 14.37 20.99 22.56
N ALA A 18 15.70 20.93 22.66
CA ALA A 18 16.52 20.03 21.85
C ALA A 18 16.25 18.55 22.15
N MET A 19 15.94 18.18 23.40
CA MET A 19 15.63 16.80 23.78
C MET A 19 14.22 16.34 23.38
N LEU A 20 13.32 17.26 23.03
CA LEU A 20 11.95 16.95 22.61
C LEU A 20 11.79 16.85 21.09
N SER A 21 12.85 17.10 20.31
CA SER A 21 12.80 16.96 18.85
C SER A 21 12.89 15.49 18.47
N GLN A 22 11.83 14.91 17.90
CA GLN A 22 11.88 13.58 17.32
C GLN A 22 12.88 13.56 16.16
N ASN A 23 13.87 12.66 16.24
CA ASN A 23 14.84 12.52 15.16
C ASN A 23 14.13 12.01 13.91
N SER A 24 14.42 12.63 12.76
CA SER A 24 13.89 12.20 11.46
C SER A 24 15.03 11.72 10.59
N VAL A 25 14.92 10.48 10.11
CA VAL A 25 15.88 9.89 9.16
C VAL A 25 15.17 9.68 7.84
N TYR A 26 15.87 9.99 6.74
CA TYR A 26 15.38 9.80 5.39
C TYR A 26 16.27 8.76 4.72
N ILE A 27 15.66 7.70 4.19
CA ILE A 27 16.36 6.62 3.52
C ILE A 27 15.79 6.40 2.13
N ASP A 28 16.67 6.09 1.18
CA ASP A 28 16.31 5.78 -0.19
C ASP A 28 15.90 4.30 -0.36
N GLU A 29 15.69 3.90 -1.62
CA GLU A 29 15.27 2.55 -1.99
C GLU A 29 16.29 1.47 -1.63
N ASP A 30 17.57 1.84 -1.53
CA ASP A 30 18.70 0.96 -1.24
C ASP A 30 19.11 1.03 0.24
N PHE A 31 18.23 1.56 1.09
CA PHE A 31 18.46 1.77 2.53
C PHE A 31 19.64 2.70 2.85
N THR A 32 20.05 3.53 1.89
CA THR A 32 21.08 4.54 2.09
C THR A 32 20.45 5.82 2.61
N THR A 33 21.12 6.49 3.55
CA THR A 33 20.65 7.77 4.09
C THR A 33 20.68 8.86 3.02
N MET A 34 19.66 9.71 3.02
CA MET A 34 19.57 10.87 2.14
C MET A 34 19.10 12.13 2.88
N ASP A 35 19.24 13.29 2.26
CA ASP A 35 18.69 14.53 2.79
C ASP A 35 17.17 14.65 2.54
N SER A 36 16.50 15.46 3.37
CA SER A 36 15.05 15.64 3.33
C SER A 36 14.56 16.27 2.02
N ILE A 37 15.35 17.17 1.42
CA ILE A 37 14.97 17.88 0.18
C ILE A 37 14.95 16.89 -0.98
N SER A 38 16.00 16.07 -1.11
CA SER A 38 16.08 14.98 -2.09
C SER A 38 14.95 13.98 -1.92
N TYR A 39 14.63 13.60 -0.68
CA TYR A 39 13.49 12.73 -0.37
C TYR A 39 12.18 13.33 -0.89
N TYR A 40 11.80 14.54 -0.48
CA TYR A 40 10.54 15.16 -0.89
C TYR A 40 10.48 15.44 -2.39
N LYS A 41 11.62 15.70 -3.04
CA LYS A 41 11.70 15.82 -4.50
C LYS A 41 11.37 14.49 -5.17
N LYS A 42 11.98 13.39 -4.72
CA LYS A 42 11.70 12.04 -5.26
C LYS A 42 10.30 11.54 -4.91
N CYS A 43 9.72 11.97 -3.78
CA CYS A 43 8.33 11.65 -3.42
C CYS A 43 7.27 12.15 -4.41
N LYS A 44 7.61 13.15 -5.22
CA LYS A 44 6.73 13.61 -6.30
C LYS A 44 6.72 12.65 -7.50
N GLY A 45 7.59 11.64 -7.47
CA GLY A 45 7.70 10.56 -8.44
C GLY A 45 6.43 9.71 -8.52
N ILE A 46 5.87 9.56 -9.72
CA ILE A 46 4.67 8.71 -9.91
C ILE A 46 4.93 7.22 -9.69
N THR A 47 6.19 6.79 -9.73
CA THR A 47 6.62 5.41 -9.48
C THR A 47 7.19 5.21 -8.07
N LYS A 48 7.12 6.23 -7.21
CA LYS A 48 7.74 6.24 -5.89
C LYS A 48 6.70 6.41 -4.79
N LYS A 49 6.86 5.64 -3.72
CA LYS A 49 6.04 5.67 -2.52
C LYS A 49 6.88 6.21 -1.37
N CYS A 50 6.31 7.14 -0.63
CA CYS A 50 6.94 7.72 0.54
C CYS A 50 6.25 7.20 1.78
N LEU A 51 6.95 6.32 2.49
CA LEU A 51 6.46 5.60 3.65
C LEU A 51 7.03 6.25 4.90
N GLN A 52 6.20 6.39 5.92
CA GLN A 52 6.60 6.98 7.19
C GLN A 52 6.31 6.00 8.32
N TYR A 53 7.35 5.68 9.08
CA TYR A 53 7.28 4.82 10.26
C TYR A 53 7.65 5.67 11.47
N LYS A 54 6.76 5.73 12.45
CA LYS A 54 6.95 6.54 13.66
C LYS A 54 7.05 5.65 14.88
N THR A 55 8.03 5.96 15.72
CA THR A 55 8.17 5.51 17.09
C THR A 55 8.19 6.76 17.99
N ASP A 56 8.29 6.59 19.30
CA ASP A 56 8.28 7.73 20.23
C ASP A 56 9.50 8.66 20.03
N SER A 57 10.65 8.11 19.63
CA SER A 57 11.92 8.83 19.50
C SER A 57 12.35 9.09 18.05
N LEU A 58 11.86 8.30 17.10
CA LEU A 58 12.37 8.27 15.73
C LEU A 58 11.23 8.21 14.70
N THR A 59 11.31 9.09 13.72
CA THR A 59 10.55 9.01 12.47
C THR A 59 11.47 8.58 11.33
N VAL A 60 11.17 7.43 10.73
CA VAL A 60 11.86 6.94 9.53
C VAL A 60 11.00 7.24 8.31
N ASN A 61 11.53 8.05 7.40
CA ASN A 61 10.93 8.38 6.11
C ASN A 61 11.64 7.56 5.02
N LYS A 62 10.96 6.55 4.50
CA LYS A 62 11.51 5.61 3.53
C LYS A 62 10.94 5.86 2.15
N LEU A 63 11.82 6.07 1.17
CA LEU A 63 11.46 6.05 -0.23
C LEU A 63 11.40 4.60 -0.70
N SER A 64 10.36 4.22 -1.43
CA SER A 64 10.19 2.86 -1.92
C SER A 64 9.62 2.85 -3.34
N PRO A 65 9.99 1.88 -4.19
CA PRO A 65 9.37 1.77 -5.50
C PRO A 65 7.91 1.32 -5.36
N MET A 66 6.99 1.98 -6.06
CA MET A 66 5.58 1.54 -6.14
C MET A 66 5.41 0.28 -6.98
N TYR A 67 6.34 0.01 -7.89
CA TYR A 67 6.25 -1.10 -8.84
C TYR A 67 7.59 -1.81 -8.94
N ARG A 68 7.59 -3.14 -9.08
CA ARG A 68 8.81 -3.93 -9.26
C ARG A 68 8.53 -5.11 -10.18
N PHE A 69 9.39 -5.31 -11.18
CA PHE A 69 9.45 -6.56 -11.93
C PHE A 69 10.56 -7.44 -11.36
N GLY A 70 10.41 -8.75 -11.47
CA GLY A 70 11.48 -9.69 -11.18
C GLY A 70 11.24 -11.04 -11.83
N LYS A 71 12.14 -11.98 -11.56
CA LYS A 71 12.03 -13.36 -12.02
C LYS A 71 12.43 -14.30 -10.90
N LEU A 72 11.58 -15.27 -10.63
CA LEU A 72 11.86 -16.37 -9.72
C LEU A 72 12.75 -17.39 -10.41
N LYS A 73 13.60 -18.05 -9.64
CA LYS A 73 14.20 -19.31 -10.09
C LYS A 73 13.11 -20.38 -10.17
N VAL A 74 13.37 -21.43 -10.95
CA VAL A 74 12.40 -22.52 -11.17
C VAL A 74 12.00 -23.18 -9.86
N ASP A 75 12.97 -23.48 -9.00
CA ASP A 75 12.76 -24.05 -7.66
C ASP A 75 11.95 -23.12 -6.73
N GLU A 76 12.22 -21.82 -6.77
CA GLU A 76 11.44 -20.83 -6.01
C GLU A 76 9.99 -20.76 -6.49
N TYR A 77 9.77 -20.83 -7.81
CA TYR A 77 8.43 -20.84 -8.40
C TYR A 77 7.65 -22.09 -8.00
N ASP A 78 8.28 -23.27 -8.09
CA ASP A 78 7.66 -24.53 -7.70
C ASP A 78 7.30 -24.54 -6.22
N GLN A 79 8.17 -24.06 -5.34
CA GLN A 79 7.88 -23.92 -3.90
C GLN A 79 6.68 -23.01 -3.65
N ILE A 80 6.60 -21.86 -4.33
CA ILE A 80 5.45 -20.94 -4.24
C ILE A 80 4.16 -21.63 -4.68
N LYS A 81 4.21 -22.35 -5.81
CA LYS A 81 3.06 -23.08 -6.34
C LYS A 81 2.59 -24.15 -5.37
N THR A 82 3.48 -24.97 -4.83
CA THR A 82 3.16 -25.98 -3.81
C THR A 82 2.57 -25.36 -2.54
N LEU A 83 3.12 -24.23 -2.07
CA LEU A 83 2.59 -23.54 -0.88
C LEU A 83 1.16 -23.02 -1.08
N ILE A 84 0.82 -22.57 -2.28
CA ILE A 84 -0.54 -22.12 -2.60
C ILE A 84 -1.47 -23.32 -2.76
N GLN A 85 -1.08 -24.33 -3.55
CA GLN A 85 -1.88 -25.52 -3.81
C GLN A 85 -2.14 -26.38 -2.57
N SER A 86 -1.20 -26.44 -1.62
CA SER A 86 -1.40 -27.13 -0.34
C SER A 86 -2.41 -26.46 0.58
N LYS A 87 -2.74 -25.19 0.33
CA LYS A 87 -3.60 -24.35 1.16
C LYS A 87 -4.85 -23.86 0.43
N SER A 88 -5.00 -24.24 -0.83
CA SER A 88 -6.13 -23.86 -1.66
C SER A 88 -6.65 -25.09 -2.38
N ASN A 89 -7.98 -25.21 -2.48
CA ASN A 89 -8.60 -26.24 -3.31
C ASN A 89 -8.43 -25.98 -4.82
N ASN A 90 -7.66 -24.96 -5.19
CA ASN A 90 -7.47 -24.58 -6.58
C ASN A 90 -6.42 -25.45 -7.28
N THR A 91 -6.90 -26.36 -8.12
CA THR A 91 -6.11 -27.34 -8.88
C THR A 91 -5.86 -26.93 -10.32
N LYS A 92 -6.25 -25.71 -10.73
CA LYS A 92 -6.19 -25.30 -12.13
C LYS A 92 -4.74 -25.02 -12.55
N GLU A 93 -4.38 -25.49 -13.74
CA GLU A 93 -3.10 -25.19 -14.36
C GLU A 93 -3.19 -23.79 -15.00
N ASN A 94 -2.94 -22.75 -14.19
CA ASN A 94 -3.07 -21.38 -14.64
C ASN A 94 -1.76 -20.77 -15.11
N LYS A 95 -1.89 -19.89 -16.11
CA LYS A 95 -0.79 -19.10 -16.65
C LYS A 95 -0.35 -18.00 -15.69
N TYR A 96 -1.27 -17.51 -14.87
CA TYR A 96 -1.00 -16.44 -13.91
C TYR A 96 -1.49 -16.78 -12.50
N ILE A 97 -0.70 -16.43 -11.49
CA ILE A 97 -1.13 -16.40 -10.09
C ILE A 97 -1.17 -14.94 -9.65
N VAL A 98 -2.33 -14.48 -9.19
CA VAL A 98 -2.54 -13.09 -8.74
C VAL A 98 -2.82 -13.09 -7.24
N ILE A 99 -1.87 -12.60 -6.46
CA ILE A 99 -1.95 -12.57 -5.00
C ILE A 99 -2.29 -11.16 -4.54
N LYS A 100 -3.45 -11.00 -3.89
CA LYS A 100 -3.77 -9.80 -3.12
C LYS A 100 -3.34 -10.02 -1.67
N TYR A 101 -2.38 -9.22 -1.21
CA TYR A 101 -1.73 -9.40 0.07
C TYR A 101 -2.19 -8.37 1.10
N TYR A 102 -2.48 -8.84 2.31
CA TYR A 102 -2.94 -8.05 3.43
C TYR A 102 -1.98 -8.22 4.61
N ASP A 103 -1.34 -7.13 5.01
CA ASP A 103 -0.48 -7.15 6.20
C ASP A 103 -1.28 -7.54 7.45
N SER A 104 -2.55 -7.12 7.54
CA SER A 104 -3.45 -7.57 8.59
C SER A 104 -4.91 -7.49 8.14
N ILE A 105 -5.72 -8.42 8.63
CA ILE A 105 -7.18 -8.39 8.54
C ILE A 105 -7.73 -8.00 9.90
N PHE A 106 -8.38 -6.85 9.97
CA PHE A 106 -8.83 -6.25 11.21
C PHE A 106 -10.32 -6.48 11.45
N GLY A 107 -10.68 -6.71 12.72
CA GLY A 107 -12.07 -6.82 13.18
C GLY A 107 -12.70 -5.47 13.52
N PHE A 108 -13.93 -5.51 14.03
CA PHE A 108 -14.72 -4.33 14.34
C PHE A 108 -14.01 -3.37 15.32
N GLU A 109 -13.44 -3.87 16.42
CA GLU A 109 -12.80 -3.02 17.44
C GLU A 109 -11.68 -2.12 16.87
N ARG A 110 -10.88 -2.67 15.97
CA ARG A 110 -9.79 -1.93 15.33
C ARG A 110 -10.34 -0.95 14.30
N ALA A 111 -11.35 -1.36 13.53
CA ALA A 111 -12.03 -0.49 12.58
C ALA A 111 -12.68 0.70 13.28
N GLU A 112 -13.33 0.48 14.42
CA GLU A 112 -13.94 1.52 15.26
C GLU A 112 -12.89 2.50 15.78
N LYS A 113 -11.74 2.01 16.29
CA LYS A 113 -10.62 2.87 16.72
C LYS A 113 -10.07 3.73 15.58
N ILE A 114 -10.04 3.21 14.35
CA ILE A 114 -9.61 3.97 13.17
C ILE A 114 -10.68 5.00 12.79
N HIS A 115 -11.95 4.61 12.75
CA HIS A 115 -13.07 5.49 12.43
C HIS A 115 -13.20 6.65 13.42
N ALA A 116 -13.02 6.39 14.72
CA ALA A 116 -13.05 7.41 15.77
C ALA A 116 -11.95 8.47 15.62
N LYS A 117 -10.83 8.13 14.96
CA LYS A 117 -9.76 9.08 14.62
C LYS A 117 -10.11 9.95 13.41
N HIS A 118 -10.98 9.49 12.51
CA HIS A 118 -11.49 10.26 11.37
C HIS A 118 -12.58 11.26 11.78
N LYS A 119 -12.28 12.13 12.75
CA LYS A 119 -13.12 13.30 13.02
C LYS A 119 -12.90 14.31 11.89
N ILE A 120 -13.91 14.50 11.06
CA ILE A 120 -13.86 15.49 9.97
C ILE A 120 -13.88 16.88 10.60
N THR A 121 -12.77 17.61 10.47
CA THR A 121 -12.75 19.06 10.69
C THR A 121 -13.10 19.75 9.38
N GLU A 122 -14.31 20.31 9.29
CA GLU A 122 -14.66 21.22 8.20
C GLU A 122 -14.07 22.60 8.51
N SER A 123 -13.23 23.10 7.60
CA SER A 123 -12.75 24.47 7.62
C SER A 123 -13.51 25.29 6.58
N PHE A 124 -14.24 26.32 7.01
CA PHE A 124 -14.88 27.27 6.10
C PHE A 124 -14.28 28.67 6.26
N LYS A 125 -13.98 29.32 5.12
CA LYS A 125 -13.59 30.72 5.06
C LYS A 125 -14.85 31.58 4.97
N ARG A 126 -15.04 32.47 5.95
CA ARG A 126 -16.02 33.57 5.81
C ARG A 126 -15.40 34.72 5.01
N SER A 127 -16.23 35.61 4.49
CA SER A 127 -15.84 36.82 3.73
C SER A 127 -14.86 37.73 4.47
N SER A 128 -14.72 37.57 5.80
CA SER A 128 -13.75 38.27 6.65
C SER A 128 -12.34 37.64 6.69
N GLY A 129 -12.07 36.60 5.90
CA GLY A 129 -10.76 35.93 5.82
C GLY A 129 -10.43 35.01 7.01
N LYS A 130 -11.22 35.02 8.09
CA LYS A 130 -11.04 34.12 9.24
C LYS A 130 -11.49 32.69 8.90
N VAL A 131 -10.60 31.73 9.14
CA VAL A 131 -10.88 30.29 9.01
C VAL A 131 -11.50 29.79 10.31
N TYR A 132 -12.70 29.24 10.23
CA TYR A 132 -13.35 28.57 11.35
C TYR A 132 -13.28 27.07 11.14
N VAL A 133 -12.92 26.34 12.21
CA VAL A 133 -12.85 24.88 12.22
C VAL A 133 -14.05 24.36 13.00
N ARG A 134 -15.00 23.71 12.34
CA ARG A 134 -16.09 22.99 13.00
C ARG A 134 -15.75 21.51 13.01
N GLN A 135 -15.80 20.90 14.19
CA GLN A 135 -15.78 19.44 14.29
C GLN A 135 -17.13 18.92 13.82
N VAL A 136 -17.13 18.24 12.67
CA VAL A 136 -18.28 17.47 12.20
C VAL A 136 -18.21 16.12 12.92
N LYS A 137 -19.32 15.71 13.53
CA LYS A 137 -19.42 14.35 14.09
C LYS A 137 -19.18 13.36 12.95
N SER A 138 -18.33 12.36 13.16
CA SER A 138 -18.21 11.29 12.16
C SER A 138 -19.56 10.58 12.03
N HIS A 139 -19.83 10.04 10.85
CA HIS A 139 -21.02 9.21 10.64
C HIS A 139 -21.06 8.07 11.67
N PRO A 140 -22.26 7.61 12.08
CA PRO A 140 -22.38 6.48 12.98
C PRO A 140 -21.63 5.28 12.39
N PHE A 141 -20.87 4.59 13.24
CA PHE A 141 -20.15 3.37 12.89
C PHE A 141 -20.32 2.41 14.06
N ASN A 142 -20.94 1.28 13.78
CA ASN A 142 -21.25 0.23 14.73
C ASN A 142 -20.99 -1.13 14.06
N GLU A 143 -21.17 -2.21 14.81
CA GLU A 143 -20.85 -3.55 14.35
C GLU A 143 -21.69 -3.97 13.12
N ASP A 144 -22.96 -3.57 13.08
CA ASP A 144 -23.87 -3.89 11.96
C ASP A 144 -23.45 -3.18 10.68
N ILE A 145 -23.14 -1.88 10.75
CA ILE A 145 -22.62 -1.10 9.62
C ILE A 145 -21.30 -1.70 9.14
N PHE A 146 -20.41 -2.07 10.07
CA PHE A 146 -19.15 -2.73 9.72
C PHE A 146 -19.39 -4.04 8.95
N LYS A 147 -20.27 -4.91 9.45
CA LYS A 147 -20.64 -6.18 8.79
C LYS A 147 -21.23 -5.94 7.40
N GLU A 148 -22.13 -4.96 7.25
CA GLU A 148 -22.71 -4.60 5.95
C GLU A 148 -21.63 -4.11 4.96
N GLU A 149 -20.76 -3.21 5.40
CA GLU A 149 -19.65 -2.72 4.57
C GLU A 149 -18.69 -3.84 4.15
N ARG A 150 -18.41 -4.80 5.03
CA ARG A 150 -17.59 -5.98 4.72
C ARG A 150 -18.27 -6.86 3.69
N ALA A 151 -19.55 -7.17 3.87
CA ALA A 151 -20.34 -7.98 2.94
C ALA A 151 -20.41 -7.33 1.54
N ASP A 152 -20.64 -6.02 1.45
CA ASP A 152 -20.62 -5.32 0.16
C ASP A 152 -19.21 -5.34 -0.48
N TRP A 153 -18.17 -5.15 0.32
CA TRP A 153 -16.79 -5.23 -0.15
C TRP A 153 -16.45 -6.62 -0.71
N GLN A 154 -16.89 -7.68 -0.04
CA GLN A 154 -16.71 -9.07 -0.49
C GLN A 154 -17.42 -9.33 -1.82
N LYS A 155 -18.72 -9.00 -1.92
CA LYS A 155 -19.49 -9.12 -3.16
C LYS A 155 -18.85 -8.39 -4.33
N ARG A 156 -18.28 -7.21 -4.08
CA ARG A 156 -17.53 -6.46 -5.12
C ARG A 156 -16.24 -7.16 -5.53
N ARG A 157 -15.56 -7.86 -4.61
CA ARG A 157 -14.34 -8.62 -4.92
C ARG A 157 -14.62 -9.91 -5.64
N GLU A 158 -15.62 -10.68 -5.24
CA GLU A 158 -16.04 -11.88 -5.97
C GLU A 158 -16.37 -11.55 -7.43
N LYS A 159 -17.16 -10.50 -7.67
CA LYS A 159 -17.47 -10.03 -9.04
C LYS A 159 -16.21 -9.68 -9.84
N CYS A 160 -15.19 -9.14 -9.19
CA CYS A 160 -13.91 -8.85 -9.83
C CYS A 160 -13.16 -10.15 -10.17
N ILE A 161 -13.05 -11.08 -9.21
CA ILE A 161 -12.40 -12.38 -9.39
C ILE A 161 -13.04 -13.12 -10.56
N GLU A 162 -14.36 -13.32 -10.50
CA GLU A 162 -15.11 -14.01 -11.55
C GLU A 162 -14.92 -13.36 -12.92
N LYS A 163 -14.98 -12.03 -13.00
CA LYS A 163 -14.81 -11.30 -14.27
C LYS A 163 -13.48 -11.65 -14.93
N TYR A 164 -12.41 -11.78 -14.14
CA TYR A 164 -11.06 -12.00 -14.64
C TYR A 164 -10.74 -13.47 -14.86
N GLU A 165 -11.13 -14.36 -13.94
CA GLU A 165 -10.95 -15.81 -14.10
C GLU A 165 -11.77 -16.38 -15.27
N LYS A 166 -12.91 -15.77 -15.61
CA LYS A 166 -13.69 -16.13 -16.82
C LYS A 166 -13.00 -15.72 -18.13
N ARG A 167 -12.04 -14.79 -18.10
CA ARG A 167 -11.44 -14.18 -19.31
C ARG A 167 -9.97 -14.55 -19.51
N TYR A 168 -9.28 -14.90 -18.43
CA TYR A 168 -7.86 -15.17 -18.43
C TYR A 168 -7.59 -16.44 -17.62
N PRO A 169 -6.61 -17.26 -18.03
CA PRO A 169 -6.17 -18.43 -17.25
C PRO A 169 -5.34 -17.95 -16.05
N LEU A 170 -6.02 -17.48 -15.01
CA LEU A 170 -5.43 -17.00 -13.79
C LEU A 170 -6.14 -17.52 -12.55
N ASP A 171 -5.41 -17.50 -11.43
CA ASP A 171 -5.97 -17.70 -10.09
C ASP A 171 -5.84 -16.44 -9.24
N PHE A 172 -6.95 -16.06 -8.60
CA PHE A 172 -6.91 -15.05 -7.54
C PHE A 172 -6.71 -15.69 -6.17
N VAL A 173 -5.65 -15.26 -5.48
CA VAL A 173 -5.31 -15.69 -4.12
C VAL A 173 -5.40 -14.49 -3.18
N HIS A 174 -6.18 -14.62 -2.11
CA HIS A 174 -6.20 -13.66 -1.03
C HIS A 174 -5.35 -14.17 0.12
N MET A 175 -4.35 -13.38 0.50
CA MET A 175 -3.35 -13.81 1.47
C MET A 175 -3.18 -12.78 2.57
N TYR A 176 -2.96 -13.25 3.79
CA TYR A 176 -2.78 -12.37 4.95
C TYR A 176 -1.69 -12.85 5.90
N LYS A 177 -1.05 -11.90 6.61
CA LYS A 177 -0.06 -12.23 7.65
C LYS A 177 -0.71 -12.49 9.01
N THR A 178 -1.49 -11.51 9.47
CA THR A 178 -2.12 -11.50 10.78
C THR A 178 -3.61 -11.24 10.65
N GLU A 179 -4.40 -11.76 11.60
CA GLU A 179 -5.83 -11.53 11.68
C GLU A 179 -6.23 -11.30 13.14
N GLU A 180 -7.21 -10.43 13.36
CA GLU A 180 -7.71 -10.04 14.69
C GLU A 180 -9.13 -10.56 14.94
N ASN A 181 -9.30 -11.90 14.92
CA ASN A 181 -10.60 -12.61 14.99
C ASN A 181 -11.61 -12.13 13.95
N ALA A 182 -11.11 -11.77 12.77
CA ALA A 182 -11.89 -11.05 11.77
C ALA A 182 -12.39 -11.94 10.64
N LEU A 183 -11.75 -13.10 10.42
CA LEU A 183 -12.00 -13.98 9.27
C LEU A 183 -13.45 -14.46 9.16
N SER A 184 -14.16 -14.62 10.27
CA SER A 184 -15.58 -14.97 10.27
C SER A 184 -16.47 -13.92 9.61
N THR A 185 -15.97 -12.70 9.41
CA THR A 185 -16.64 -11.63 8.66
C THR A 185 -16.22 -11.60 7.18
N TYR A 186 -15.30 -12.48 6.75
CA TYR A 186 -14.76 -12.56 5.39
C TYR A 186 -14.95 -13.97 4.77
N VAL A 187 -16.19 -14.49 4.79
CA VAL A 187 -16.52 -15.89 4.46
C VAL A 187 -16.58 -16.26 2.97
N ASP A 188 -16.67 -15.27 2.09
CA ASP A 188 -17.09 -15.48 0.69
C ASP A 188 -15.96 -15.90 -0.28
N PHE A 189 -14.69 -15.83 0.13
CA PHE A 189 -13.59 -16.37 -0.67
C PHE A 189 -12.44 -16.85 0.20
N GLU A 190 -11.65 -17.78 -0.36
CA GLU A 190 -10.60 -18.49 0.37
C GLU A 190 -9.45 -17.55 0.78
N TRP A 191 -9.13 -17.55 2.07
CA TRP A 191 -8.03 -16.79 2.66
C TRP A 191 -6.87 -17.70 3.04
N ILE A 192 -5.70 -17.43 2.49
CA ILE A 192 -4.48 -18.16 2.80
C ILE A 192 -3.68 -17.39 3.84
N LYS A 193 -3.43 -18.00 5.00
CA LYS A 193 -2.49 -17.44 5.98
C LYS A 193 -1.05 -17.61 5.50
N ASP A 194 -0.36 -16.50 5.33
CA ASP A 194 1.08 -16.48 5.10
C ASP A 194 1.81 -16.68 6.43
N GLN A 195 2.71 -17.67 6.45
CA GLN A 195 3.58 -17.93 7.60
C GLN A 195 4.88 -17.10 7.51
N GLY A 196 4.95 -16.16 6.57
CA GLY A 196 6.05 -15.22 6.37
C GLY A 196 6.83 -15.45 5.07
N ALA A 197 6.56 -16.52 4.32
CA ALA A 197 7.27 -16.82 3.08
C ALA A 197 7.05 -15.72 2.04
N PHE A 198 5.79 -15.32 1.83
CA PHE A 198 5.45 -14.27 0.88
C PHE A 198 5.80 -12.90 1.44
N LYS A 199 5.55 -12.68 2.74
CA LYS A 199 5.93 -11.45 3.44
C LYS A 199 7.39 -11.14 3.21
N ASN A 200 8.28 -12.09 3.46
CA ASN A 200 9.71 -11.85 3.44
C ASN A 200 10.27 -11.76 2.01
N LYS A 201 9.66 -12.45 1.04
CA LYS A 201 10.14 -12.46 -0.35
C LYS A 201 9.64 -11.27 -1.18
N PHE A 202 8.38 -10.89 -1.01
CA PHE A 202 7.66 -9.99 -1.91
C PHE A 202 7.11 -8.74 -1.23
N PHE A 203 6.71 -8.84 0.03
CA PHE A 203 5.99 -7.79 0.75
C PHE A 203 6.76 -7.33 1.99
N ASP A 204 8.10 -7.39 1.96
CA ASP A 204 8.99 -7.20 3.11
C ASP A 204 8.80 -5.84 3.77
N VAL A 205 8.60 -4.80 2.96
CA VAL A 205 8.27 -3.45 3.41
C VAL A 205 6.77 -3.31 3.66
N GLN A 206 6.39 -3.13 4.94
CA GLN A 206 5.00 -2.94 5.36
C GLN A 206 4.33 -1.79 4.60
N ASN A 207 3.10 -2.04 4.13
CA ASN A 207 2.31 -1.12 3.32
C ASN A 207 2.95 -0.67 2.01
N ASN A 208 4.07 -1.25 1.55
CA ASN A 208 4.64 -0.88 0.26
C ASN A 208 3.83 -1.48 -0.88
N TYR A 209 3.91 -2.81 -1.05
CA TYR A 209 3.20 -3.60 -2.05
C TYR A 209 1.97 -4.28 -1.46
N ASN A 210 0.93 -4.48 -2.26
CA ASN A 210 -0.28 -5.21 -1.87
C ASN A 210 -0.85 -6.13 -2.97
N LEU A 211 -0.18 -6.20 -4.12
CA LEU A 211 -0.54 -7.04 -5.25
C LEU A 211 0.71 -7.63 -5.87
N LEU A 212 0.66 -8.92 -6.17
CA LEU A 212 1.68 -9.68 -6.89
C LEU A 212 1.00 -10.43 -8.04
N ILE A 213 1.60 -10.37 -9.23
CA ILE A 213 1.21 -11.16 -10.40
C ILE A 213 2.42 -12.01 -10.78
N ILE A 214 2.26 -13.32 -10.85
CA ILE A 214 3.33 -14.27 -11.22
C ILE A 214 2.90 -15.00 -12.49
N LYS A 215 3.77 -15.05 -13.50
CA LYS A 215 3.60 -15.87 -14.70
C LYS A 215 4.08 -17.30 -14.46
N SER A 216 3.68 -18.22 -15.34
CA SER A 216 4.15 -19.62 -15.34
C SER A 216 5.65 -19.79 -15.56
N ASP A 217 6.33 -18.81 -16.15
CA ASP A 217 7.79 -18.80 -16.36
C ASP A 217 8.58 -18.18 -15.17
N GLY A 218 7.88 -17.89 -14.07
CA GLY A 218 8.44 -17.30 -12.86
C GLY A 218 8.67 -15.79 -12.92
N GLU A 219 8.46 -15.11 -14.04
CA GLU A 219 8.47 -13.64 -14.03
C GLU A 219 7.30 -13.10 -13.21
N TYR A 220 7.54 -12.03 -12.47
CA TYR A 220 6.54 -11.44 -11.60
C TYR A 220 6.54 -9.92 -11.62
N PHE A 221 5.40 -9.36 -11.23
CA PHE A 221 5.15 -7.94 -11.07
C PHE A 221 4.53 -7.65 -9.70
N LEU A 222 5.13 -6.73 -8.96
CA LEU A 222 4.63 -6.20 -7.70
C LEU A 222 4.03 -4.81 -7.91
N SER A 223 2.87 -4.57 -7.29
CA SER A 223 2.22 -3.26 -7.26
C SER A 223 1.90 -2.83 -5.83
N GLY A 224 2.30 -1.60 -5.53
CA GLY A 224 2.07 -0.87 -4.30
C GLY A 224 1.33 0.45 -4.49
N GLY A 225 1.13 0.82 -5.75
CA GLY A 225 0.27 1.91 -6.19
C GLY A 225 -1.06 1.40 -6.76
N HIS A 226 -1.92 2.33 -7.15
CA HIS A 226 -3.17 2.01 -7.82
C HIS A 226 -2.88 1.41 -9.21
N LEU A 227 -3.55 0.31 -9.53
CA LEU A 227 -3.46 -0.35 -10.82
C LEU A 227 -4.85 -0.38 -11.46
N THR A 228 -5.09 0.48 -12.45
CA THR A 228 -6.40 0.51 -13.11
C THR A 228 -6.70 -0.83 -13.79
N ASN A 229 -7.98 -1.18 -13.91
CA ASN A 229 -8.42 -2.40 -14.61
C ASN A 229 -7.79 -2.53 -16.01
N SER A 230 -7.64 -1.42 -16.75
CA SER A 230 -7.01 -1.41 -18.07
C SER A 230 -5.51 -1.76 -18.01
N ARG A 231 -4.78 -1.26 -17.01
CA ARG A 231 -3.35 -1.57 -16.82
C ARG A 231 -3.14 -3.02 -16.40
N PHE A 232 -4.00 -3.50 -15.50
CA PHE A 232 -4.02 -4.92 -15.12
C PHE A 232 -4.27 -5.82 -16.33
N GLU A 233 -5.26 -5.49 -17.17
CA GLU A 233 -5.52 -6.24 -18.41
C GLU A 233 -4.36 -6.19 -19.41
N LYS A 234 -3.64 -5.06 -19.52
CA LYS A 234 -2.44 -4.97 -20.37
C LYS A 234 -1.33 -5.90 -19.90
N LEU A 235 -1.14 -6.03 -18.58
CA LEU A 235 -0.17 -6.96 -18.00
C LEU A 235 -0.53 -8.42 -18.32
N LEU A 236 -1.81 -8.80 -18.21
CA LEU A 236 -2.26 -10.17 -18.48
C LEU A 236 -2.29 -10.57 -19.96
N LYS A 237 -2.50 -9.59 -20.87
CA LYS A 237 -2.56 -9.84 -22.32
C LYS A 237 -1.18 -9.91 -22.98
N THR A 238 -0.13 -9.43 -22.30
CA THR A 238 1.20 -9.30 -22.87
C THR A 238 2.13 -10.31 -22.21
N ASP A 239 2.60 -11.29 -22.97
CA ASP A 239 3.48 -12.33 -22.44
C ASP A 239 4.90 -11.82 -22.17
N ASP A 240 5.40 -10.90 -23.01
CA ASP A 240 6.70 -10.27 -22.86
C ASP A 240 6.58 -8.89 -22.19
N TRP A 241 7.06 -8.79 -20.94
CA TRP A 241 7.07 -7.55 -20.18
C TRP A 241 8.29 -6.66 -20.41
N THR A 242 9.17 -6.96 -21.37
CA THR A 242 10.38 -6.17 -21.67
C THR A 242 10.06 -4.69 -21.88
N LYS A 243 9.00 -4.37 -22.64
CA LYS A 243 8.57 -2.98 -22.84
C LYS A 243 8.11 -2.32 -21.54
N PHE A 244 7.38 -3.03 -20.68
CA PHE A 244 6.93 -2.48 -19.40
C PHE A 244 8.09 -2.26 -18.44
N LYS A 245 9.08 -3.14 -18.41
CA LYS A 245 10.31 -2.95 -17.63
C LYS A 245 11.05 -1.68 -18.09
N ALA A 246 11.25 -1.51 -19.40
CA ALA A 246 11.87 -0.31 -19.95
C ALA A 246 11.05 0.97 -19.68
N ASP A 247 9.71 0.88 -19.72
CA ASP A 247 8.85 2.01 -19.36
C ASP A 247 8.94 2.37 -17.87
N LEU A 248 9.08 1.38 -16.97
CA LEU A 248 9.30 1.62 -15.55
C LEU A 248 10.65 2.30 -15.29
N GLU A 249 11.72 1.81 -15.92
CA GLU A 249 13.06 2.43 -15.85
C GLU A 249 13.04 3.87 -16.36
N ALA A 250 12.42 4.12 -17.52
CA ALA A 250 12.26 5.46 -18.07
C ALA A 250 11.42 6.38 -17.15
N SER A 251 10.42 5.83 -16.46
CA SER A 251 9.60 6.56 -15.50
C SER A 251 10.38 6.94 -14.23
N ASN A 252 11.44 6.19 -13.90
CA ASN A 252 12.31 6.49 -12.77
C ASN A 252 13.37 7.57 -13.09
N THR A 253 13.66 7.81 -14.38
CA THR A 253 14.71 8.74 -14.84
C THR A 253 14.20 10.07 -15.39
N LYS A 254 12.98 10.11 -15.97
CA LYS A 254 12.36 11.35 -16.47
C LYS A 254 11.77 12.22 -15.35
N ASN A 255 11.47 13.48 -15.67
CA ASN A 255 10.75 14.41 -14.78
C ASN A 255 9.63 13.66 -14.04
N PHE A 256 9.78 13.63 -12.70
CA PHE A 256 9.11 12.75 -11.74
C PHE A 256 7.57 12.64 -11.88
N THR A 257 6.93 13.54 -12.63
CA THR A 257 5.49 13.74 -12.63
C THR A 257 4.70 13.05 -13.74
N GLU A 258 5.33 12.55 -14.81
CA GLU A 258 4.59 12.13 -16.02
C GLU A 258 4.57 10.63 -16.29
N GLY A 259 5.57 9.87 -15.83
CA GLY A 259 5.69 8.42 -16.06
C GLY A 259 5.65 8.02 -17.55
N LYS A 260 5.70 6.72 -17.85
CA LYS A 260 5.68 6.18 -19.22
C LYS A 260 4.84 4.92 -19.30
N GLY A 261 4.19 4.70 -20.45
CA GLY A 261 3.43 3.48 -20.73
C GLY A 261 2.32 3.23 -19.71
N ILE A 262 2.34 2.05 -19.08
CA ILE A 262 1.36 1.70 -18.03
C ILE A 262 1.60 2.43 -16.70
N PHE A 263 2.68 3.20 -16.56
CA PHE A 263 3.02 3.99 -15.38
C PHE A 263 2.80 5.49 -15.57
N SER A 264 2.26 5.91 -16.71
CA SER A 264 1.99 7.32 -16.97
C SER A 264 1.03 7.92 -15.93
N LYS A 265 1.00 9.24 -15.82
CA LYS A 265 -0.05 9.88 -15.00
C LYS A 265 -1.42 9.55 -15.57
N TYR A 266 -2.28 8.99 -14.74
CA TYR A 266 -3.67 8.74 -15.08
C TYR A 266 -4.51 9.84 -14.44
N GLU A 267 -5.31 10.54 -15.25
CA GLU A 267 -6.32 11.45 -14.73
C GLU A 267 -7.44 10.60 -14.14
N PHE A 268 -7.65 10.73 -12.82
CA PHE A 268 -8.72 10.05 -12.13
C PHE A 268 -10.06 10.56 -12.66
N TYR A 269 -10.67 9.82 -13.57
CA TYR A 269 -12.11 9.91 -13.77
C TYR A 269 -12.80 9.18 -12.62
N HIS A 270 -13.79 9.82 -12.01
CA HIS A 270 -14.56 9.41 -10.82
C HIS A 270 -15.37 8.10 -10.98
N ASN A 271 -14.82 7.05 -11.60
CA ASN A 271 -15.44 5.74 -11.64
C ASN A 271 -15.10 4.97 -10.36
N SER A 272 -16.01 4.99 -9.40
CA SER A 272 -15.87 4.42 -8.05
C SER A 272 -15.73 2.89 -7.96
N LYS A 273 -15.64 2.16 -9.09
CA LYS A 273 -15.62 0.69 -9.12
C LYS A 273 -14.33 0.16 -9.75
N HIS A 274 -13.32 -0.07 -8.92
CA HIS A 274 -12.03 -0.65 -9.31
C HIS A 274 -11.77 -2.00 -8.63
N CYS A 275 -11.14 -2.92 -9.37
CA CYS A 275 -10.78 -4.23 -8.85
C CYS A 275 -9.44 -4.22 -8.09
N PHE A 276 -8.52 -3.31 -8.43
CA PHE A 276 -7.15 -3.27 -7.92
C PHE A 276 -6.70 -1.89 -7.42
#